data_AF-A0A1M3E666-F1
#
_entry.id   AF-A0A1M3E666-F1
#
_cell.length_a   1.000
_cell.length_b   1.000
_cell.length_c   1.000
_cell.angle_alpha   90.00
_cell.angle_beta   90.00
_cell.angle_gamma   90.00
#
_symmetry.space_group_name_H-M   'P 1'
#
loop_
_entity.id
_entity.type
_entity.pdbx_description
1 polymer ?
#
loop_
_entity_poly.entity_id
_entity_poly.type
_entity_poly.pdbx_seq_one_letter_code
_entity_poly.pdbx_strand_id
1 'polypeptide(L)'
;MRKFYQSTYYFWIISKFLMAIAGFISSISILQESNNLREEEKIANYLCLIYSILLVLDNVFSLQGKPNRAIKYITGTISVVIGLALFILMLYMKVISIPLTIAFVILVLLMGLFDLLQVNKRTELQDDDTI
;
A
#
# COMPACT_ATOMS: atom_id res chain seq x y z
N MET A 1 0.43 -26.89 -3.46
CA MET A 1 0.88 -25.51 -3.81
C MET A 1 -0.27 -24.52 -4.01
N ARG A 2 -1.38 -24.86 -4.70
CA ARG A 2 -2.50 -23.93 -4.97
C ARG A 2 -3.12 -23.27 -3.72
N LYS A 3 -3.30 -24.04 -2.62
CA LYS A 3 -3.83 -23.52 -1.34
C LYS A 3 -2.90 -22.49 -0.67
N PHE A 4 -1.58 -22.68 -0.77
CA PHE A 4 -0.59 -21.75 -0.20
C PHE A 4 -0.62 -20.42 -0.94
N TYR A 5 -0.59 -20.45 -2.28
CA TYR A 5 -0.68 -19.24 -3.10
C TYR A 5 -1.98 -18.45 -2.86
N GLN A 6 -3.10 -19.17 -2.73
CA GLN A 6 -4.40 -18.56 -2.43
C GLN A 6 -4.43 -17.93 -1.03
N SER A 7 -3.86 -18.59 -0.03
CA SER A 7 -3.75 -18.05 1.33
C SER A 7 -2.88 -16.79 1.38
N THR A 8 -1.72 -16.81 0.71
CA THR A 8 -0.84 -15.63 0.59
C THR A 8 -1.55 -14.48 -0.13
N TYR A 9 -2.30 -14.76 -1.20
CA TYR A 9 -3.06 -13.74 -1.92
C TYR A 9 -4.10 -13.04 -1.02
N TYR A 10 -4.89 -13.79 -0.26
CA TYR A 10 -5.87 -13.20 0.66
C TYR A 10 -5.22 -12.48 1.84
N PHE A 11 -4.09 -12.97 2.35
CA PHE A 11 -3.31 -12.27 3.37
C PHE A 11 -2.98 -10.85 2.92
N TRP A 12 -2.43 -10.68 1.71
CA TRP A 12 -2.08 -9.35 1.18
C TRP A 12 -3.30 -8.45 0.94
N ILE A 13 -4.43 -9.01 0.47
CA ILE A 13 -5.68 -8.25 0.34
C ILE A 13 -6.15 -7.72 1.70
N ILE A 14 -6.15 -8.58 2.72
CA ILE A 14 -6.58 -8.22 4.08
C ILE A 14 -5.64 -7.15 4.64
N SER A 15 -4.32 -7.32 4.51
CA SER A 15 -3.34 -6.32 4.97
C SER A 15 -3.55 -4.95 4.33
N LYS A 16 -3.77 -4.89 3.02
CA LYS A 16 -4.07 -3.64 2.32
C LYS A 16 -5.35 -3.00 2.80
N PHE A 17 -6.38 -3.81 3.03
CA PHE A 17 -7.67 -3.31 3.48
C PHE A 17 -7.56 -2.69 4.88
N LEU A 18 -6.88 -3.38 5.79
CA LEU A 18 -6.58 -2.84 7.12
C LEU A 18 -5.75 -1.56 7.06
N MET A 19 -4.72 -1.52 6.19
CA MET A 19 -3.87 -0.35 6.01
C MET A 19 -4.65 0.83 5.42
N ALA A 20 -5.54 0.58 4.46
CA ALA A 20 -6.39 1.58 3.87
C ALA A 20 -7.33 2.21 4.91
N ILE A 21 -7.97 1.38 5.74
CA ILE A 21 -8.84 1.83 6.83
C ILE A 21 -8.05 2.66 7.85
N ALA A 22 -6.90 2.15 8.31
CA ALA A 22 -6.06 2.84 9.29
C ALA A 22 -5.59 4.21 8.75
N GLY A 23 -5.11 4.25 7.51
CA GLY A 23 -4.70 5.49 6.85
C GLY A 23 -5.85 6.47 6.65
N PHE A 24 -7.04 5.96 6.30
CA PHE A 24 -8.23 6.79 6.06
C PHE A 24 -8.74 7.44 7.36
N ILE A 25 -8.90 6.64 8.43
CA ILE A 25 -9.32 7.13 9.74
C ILE A 25 -8.31 8.14 10.28
N SER A 26 -7.02 7.81 10.22
CA SER A 26 -5.95 8.71 10.69
C SER A 26 -5.95 10.03 9.93
N SER A 27 -6.03 10.00 8.60
CA SER A 27 -5.98 11.21 7.76
C SER A 27 -7.21 12.11 8.00
N ILE A 28 -8.41 11.52 8.14
CA ILE A 28 -9.63 12.28 8.44
C ILE A 28 -9.58 12.89 9.83
N SER A 29 -9.16 12.13 10.84
CA SER A 29 -9.07 12.63 12.21
C SER A 29 -8.15 13.85 12.28
N ILE A 30 -6.99 13.78 11.62
CA ILE A 30 -6.03 14.89 11.60
C ILE A 30 -6.59 16.10 10.83
N LEU A 31 -7.23 15.88 9.67
CA LEU A 31 -7.83 16.97 8.89
C LEU A 31 -9.05 17.62 9.59
N GLN A 32 -9.77 16.90 10.44
CA GLN A 32 -10.86 17.48 11.24
C GLN A 32 -10.34 18.44 12.32
N GLU A 33 -9.13 18.21 12.85
CA GLU A 33 -8.46 19.08 13.82
C GLU A 33 -7.66 20.23 13.15
N SER A 34 -7.93 20.53 11.87
CA SER A 34 -7.10 21.35 10.96
C SER A 34 -6.85 22.82 11.31
N ASN A 35 -7.36 23.33 12.43
CA ASN A 35 -7.18 24.72 12.85
C ASN A 35 -5.71 25.09 13.12
N ASN A 36 -4.83 24.12 13.41
CA ASN A 36 -3.42 24.36 13.74
C ASN A 36 -2.41 23.68 12.78
N LEU A 37 -2.85 23.05 11.69
CA LEU A 37 -1.94 22.34 10.78
C LEU A 37 -1.24 23.28 9.80
N ARG A 38 0.07 23.08 9.62
CA ARG A 38 0.85 23.72 8.55
C ARG A 38 0.37 23.22 7.18
N GLU A 39 0.53 24.03 6.13
CA GLU A 39 0.08 23.64 4.78
C GLU A 39 0.72 22.34 4.29
N GLU A 40 2.01 22.14 4.59
CA GLU A 40 2.75 20.91 4.29
C GLU A 40 2.10 19.66 4.92
N GLU A 41 1.64 19.78 6.17
CA GLU A 41 0.98 18.69 6.90
C GLU A 41 -0.39 18.38 6.30
N LYS A 42 -1.13 19.40 5.86
CA LYS A 42 -2.41 19.21 5.17
C LYS A 42 -2.21 18.45 3.85
N ILE A 43 -1.23 18.85 3.05
CA ILE A 43 -0.90 18.18 1.78
C ILE A 43 -0.52 16.70 2.03
N ALA A 44 0.33 16.43 3.02
CA ALA A 44 0.71 15.06 3.38
C ALA A 44 -0.50 14.20 3.76
N ASN A 45 -1.44 14.74 4.54
CA ASN A 45 -2.67 14.03 4.92
C ASN A 45 -3.60 13.79 3.72
N TYR A 46 -3.74 14.76 2.80
CA TYR A 46 -4.50 14.53 1.57
C TYR A 46 -3.87 13.44 0.69
N LEU A 47 -2.54 13.42 0.57
CA LEU A 47 -1.83 12.35 -0.15
C LEU A 47 -2.06 10.98 0.50
N CYS A 48 -2.00 10.88 1.84
CA CYS A 48 -2.34 9.66 2.56
C CYS A 48 -3.78 9.21 2.30
N LEU A 49 -4.73 10.15 2.26
CA LEU A 49 -6.14 9.86 1.99
C LEU A 49 -6.34 9.34 0.56
N ILE A 50 -5.72 9.99 -0.44
CA ILE A 50 -5.74 9.52 -1.84
C ILE A 50 -5.14 8.13 -1.95
N TYR A 51 -4.02 7.88 -1.27
CA TYR A 51 -3.37 6.58 -1.25
C TYR A 51 -4.23 5.51 -0.59
N SER A 52 -4.90 5.81 0.53
CA SER A 52 -5.89 4.92 1.14
C SER A 52 -7.03 4.57 0.18
N ILE A 53 -7.56 5.54 -0.57
CA ILE A 53 -8.59 5.28 -1.58
C ILE A 53 -8.06 4.36 -2.69
N LEU A 54 -6.83 4.59 -3.17
CA LEU A 54 -6.20 3.72 -4.17
C LEU A 54 -6.05 2.28 -3.67
N LEU A 55 -5.68 2.07 -2.42
CA LEU A 55 -5.61 0.73 -1.80
C LEU A 55 -6.99 0.06 -1.73
N VAL A 56 -8.07 0.82 -1.42
CA VAL A 56 -9.44 0.28 -1.46
C VAL A 56 -9.82 -0.12 -2.88
N LEU A 57 -9.55 0.74 -3.88
CA LEU A 57 -9.86 0.45 -5.27
C LEU A 57 -9.12 -0.80 -5.78
N ASP A 58 -7.82 -0.93 -5.51
CA ASP A 58 -7.06 -2.14 -5.86
C ASP A 58 -7.67 -3.41 -5.24
N ASN A 59 -8.07 -3.35 -3.97
CA ASN A 59 -8.70 -4.47 -3.29
C ASN A 59 -10.05 -4.83 -3.92
N VAL A 60 -10.89 -3.84 -4.24
CA VAL A 60 -12.20 -4.07 -4.90
C VAL A 60 -12.00 -4.77 -6.24
N PHE A 61 -11.10 -4.27 -7.09
CA PHE A 61 -10.80 -4.89 -8.38
C PHE A 61 -10.19 -6.30 -8.24
N SER A 62 -9.34 -6.49 -7.24
CA SER A 62 -8.72 -7.79 -6.91
C SER A 62 -9.75 -8.82 -6.43
N LEU A 63 -10.76 -8.40 -5.66
CA LEU A 63 -11.85 -9.26 -5.18
C LEU A 63 -12.87 -9.59 -6.27
N GLN A 64 -13.11 -8.67 -7.20
CA GLN A 64 -13.94 -8.91 -8.39
C GLN A 64 -13.27 -9.82 -9.44
N GLY A 65 -12.04 -10.27 -9.19
CA GLY A 65 -11.27 -11.10 -10.13
C GLY A 65 -10.78 -10.33 -11.37
N LYS A 66 -10.91 -9.00 -11.39
CA LYS A 66 -10.50 -8.12 -12.49
C LYS A 66 -9.43 -7.12 -12.01
N PRO A 67 -8.28 -7.58 -11.48
CA PRO A 67 -7.24 -6.67 -11.01
C PRO A 67 -6.74 -5.81 -12.17
N ASN A 68 -6.78 -4.50 -12.00
CA ASN A 68 -6.30 -3.54 -12.99
C ASN A 68 -4.79 -3.39 -12.87
N ARG A 69 -4.07 -3.69 -13.96
CA ARG A 69 -2.60 -3.65 -14.02
C ARG A 69 -2.04 -2.27 -13.66
N ALA A 70 -2.65 -1.20 -14.17
CA ALA A 70 -2.18 0.16 -13.92
C ALA A 70 -2.33 0.52 -12.43
N ILE A 71 -3.47 0.17 -11.83
CA ILE A 71 -3.71 0.43 -10.40
C ILE A 71 -2.69 -0.34 -9.55
N LYS A 72 -2.45 -1.63 -9.82
CA LYS A 72 -1.45 -2.42 -9.11
C LYS A 72 -0.03 -1.86 -9.23
N TYR A 73 0.34 -1.41 -10.41
CA TYR A 73 1.65 -0.81 -10.62
C TYR A 73 1.80 0.49 -9.82
N ILE A 74 0.79 1.35 -9.84
CA ILE A 74 0.77 2.62 -9.10
C ILE A 74 0.78 2.36 -7.59
N THR A 75 -0.12 1.52 -7.07
CA THR A 75 -0.18 1.18 -5.64
C THR A 75 1.11 0.51 -5.17
N GLY A 76 1.65 -0.42 -5.96
CA GLY A 76 2.90 -1.11 -5.68
C GLY A 76 4.08 -0.15 -5.60
N THR A 77 4.22 0.74 -6.59
CA THR A 77 5.30 1.74 -6.63
C THR A 77 5.20 2.71 -5.47
N ILE A 78 4.02 3.27 -5.21
CA ILE A 78 3.79 4.20 -4.09
C ILE A 78 4.09 3.51 -2.76
N SER A 79 3.66 2.25 -2.57
CA SER A 79 3.95 1.47 -1.35
C SER A 79 5.46 1.34 -1.13
N VAL A 80 6.22 0.99 -2.16
CA VAL A 80 7.68 0.84 -2.06
C VAL A 80 8.33 2.18 -1.71
N VAL A 81 7.95 3.26 -2.39
CA VAL A 81 8.48 4.60 -2.13
C VAL A 81 8.17 5.05 -0.70
N ILE A 82 6.94 4.86 -0.22
CA ILE A 82 6.54 5.16 1.17
C ILE A 82 7.33 4.31 2.15
N GLY A 83 7.48 3.01 1.89
CA GLY A 83 8.26 2.11 2.75
C GLY A 83 9.71 2.56 2.89
N LEU A 84 10.35 2.96 1.78
CA LEU A 84 11.70 3.53 1.80
C LEU A 84 11.76 4.88 2.52
N ALA A 85 10.80 5.77 2.28
CA ALA A 85 10.72 7.05 2.96
C ALA A 85 10.58 6.87 4.48
N LEU A 86 9.72 5.96 4.93
CA LEU A 86 9.55 5.61 6.34
C LEU A 86 10.82 4.99 6.94
N PHE A 87 11.51 4.14 6.19
CA PHE A 87 12.78 3.56 6.61
C PHE A 87 13.82 4.65 6.88
N ILE A 88 13.98 5.58 5.93
CA ILE A 88 14.91 6.71 6.06
C ILE A 88 14.51 7.59 7.25
N LEU A 89 13.22 7.94 7.36
CA LEU A 89 12.69 8.81 8.40
C LEU A 89 12.92 8.23 9.81
N MET A 90 12.79 6.91 9.96
CA MET A 90 13.09 6.21 11.22
C MET A 90 14.54 6.38 11.67
N LEU A 91 15.50 6.55 10.76
CA LEU A 91 16.91 6.76 11.12
C LEU A 91 17.16 8.14 11.76
N TYR A 92 16.30 9.13 11.48
CA TYR A 92 16.45 10.50 11.95
C TYR A 92 15.47 10.88 13.06
N MET A 93 14.34 10.17 13.20
CA MET A 93 13.29 10.50 14.17
C MET A 93 13.30 9.54 15.36
N LYS A 94 13.00 10.09 16.55
CA LYS A 94 12.82 9.29 17.76
C LYS A 94 11.51 8.50 17.66
N VAL A 95 11.62 7.22 17.29
CA VAL A 95 10.49 6.29 17.22
C VAL A 95 10.19 5.67 18.59
N ILE A 96 8.90 5.44 18.85
CA ILE A 96 8.40 4.86 20.10
C ILE A 96 8.88 3.40 20.27
N SER A 97 8.90 2.62 19.18
CA SER A 97 9.31 1.22 19.19
C SER A 97 9.98 0.83 17.88
N ILE A 98 11.31 0.72 17.91
CA ILE A 98 12.14 0.36 16.74
C ILE A 98 11.69 -0.98 16.12
N PRO A 99 11.48 -2.07 16.88
CA PRO A 99 11.09 -3.35 16.28
C PRO A 99 9.74 -3.28 15.54
N LEU A 100 8.78 -2.54 16.09
CA LEU A 100 7.46 -2.38 15.48
C LEU A 100 7.54 -1.54 14.21
N THR A 101 8.32 -0.46 14.22
CA THR A 101 8.53 0.38 13.02
C THR A 101 9.23 -0.40 11.91
N ILE A 102 10.25 -1.20 12.23
CA ILE A 102 10.92 -2.06 11.25
C ILE A 102 9.94 -3.07 10.65
N ALA A 103 9.15 -3.76 11.49
CA ALA A 103 8.16 -4.72 11.01
C ALA A 103 7.12 -4.06 10.09
N PHE A 104 6.68 -2.84 10.44
CA PHE A 104 5.75 -2.07 9.62
C PHE A 104 6.37 -1.66 8.28
N VAL A 105 7.60 -1.14 8.28
CA VAL A 105 8.33 -0.80 7.04
C VAL A 105 8.47 -2.02 6.13
N ILE A 106 8.87 -3.17 6.69
CA ILE A 106 9.00 -4.41 5.93
C ILE A 106 7.63 -4.82 5.36
N LEU A 107 6.55 -4.74 6.13
CA LEU A 107 5.21 -5.04 5.67
C LEU A 107 4.81 -4.17 4.46
N VAL A 108 5.06 -2.86 4.54
CA VAL A 108 4.74 -1.91 3.46
C VAL A 108 5.57 -2.18 2.20
N LEU A 109 6.87 -2.44 2.35
CA LEU A 109 7.74 -2.80 1.23
C LEU A 109 7.31 -4.11 0.55
N LEU A 110 7.05 -5.15 1.34
CA LEU A 110 6.60 -6.45 0.81
C LEU A 110 5.24 -6.35 0.14
N MET A 111 4.32 -5.55 0.69
CA MET A 111 3.02 -5.27 0.08
C MET A 111 3.20 -4.62 -1.30
N GLY A 112 4.10 -3.64 -1.42
CA GLY A 112 4.40 -2.98 -2.68
C GLY A 112 5.05 -3.92 -3.71
N LEU A 113 6.05 -4.68 -3.28
CA LEU A 113 6.73 -5.68 -4.11
C LEU A 113 5.74 -6.76 -4.59
N PHE A 114 4.83 -7.22 -3.73
CA PHE A 114 3.84 -8.22 -4.10
C PHE A 114 2.93 -7.75 -5.23
N ASP A 115 2.53 -6.48 -5.23
CA ASP A 115 1.75 -5.91 -6.33
C ASP A 115 2.53 -5.83 -7.63
N LEU A 116 3.78 -5.38 -7.58
CA LEU A 116 4.65 -5.30 -8.75
C LEU A 116 4.92 -6.70 -9.35
N LEU A 117 5.11 -7.70 -8.50
CA LEU A 117 5.28 -9.09 -8.93
C LEU A 117 4.02 -9.64 -9.61
N GLN A 118 2.82 -9.29 -9.14
CA GLN A 118 1.58 -9.68 -9.81
C GLN A 118 1.42 -9.04 -11.19
N VAL A 119 1.89 -7.81 -11.36
CA VAL A 119 1.89 -7.12 -12.66
C VAL A 119 2.79 -7.83 -13.66
N ASN A 120 4.02 -8.19 -13.25
CA ASN A 120 4.96 -8.88 -14.14
C ASN A 120 4.42 -10.26 -14.57
N LYS A 121 3.90 -11.05 -13.63
CA LYS A 121 3.35 -12.39 -13.94
C LYS A 121 2.19 -12.37 -14.93
N ARG A 122 1.33 -11.33 -14.89
CA ARG A 122 0.24 -11.19 -15.86
C ARG A 122 0.72 -10.75 -17.24
N THR A 123 1.85 -10.06 -17.32
CA THR A 123 2.44 -9.63 -18.59
C THR A 123 2.98 -10.83 -19.35
N GLU A 124 3.73 -11.68 -18.66
CA GLU A 124 4.29 -12.93 -19.22
C GLU A 124 3.19 -13.84 -19.79
N LEU A 125 2.09 -14.03 -19.05
CA LEU A 125 0.96 -14.86 -19.50
C LEU A 125 0.20 -14.27 -20.70
N GLN A 126 0.26 -12.96 -20.92
CA GLN A 126 -0.46 -12.30 -21.99
C GLN A 126 0.36 -12.26 -23.30
N ASP A 127 1.70 -12.25 -23.19
CA ASP A 127 2.61 -12.34 -24.34
C ASP A 127 2.65 -13.79 -24.90
N ASP A 128 2.56 -14.82 -24.04
CA ASP A 128 2.53 -16.24 -24.48
C ASP A 128 1.29 -16.59 -25.33
N ASP A 129 0.16 -15.89 -25.15
CA ASP A 129 -1.08 -16.10 -25.92
C ASP A 129 -1.07 -15.42 -27.31
N THR A 130 0.02 -14.71 -27.66
CA THR A 130 0.14 -13.93 -28.92
C THR A 130 1.09 -14.53 -29.97
N ILE A 131 1.56 -15.77 -29.77
CA ILE A 131 2.44 -16.51 -30.71
C ILE A 131 1.68 -17.64 -31.39
#